data_AF-A0A6A1VF27-F1
#
_entry.id   AF-A0A6A1VF27-F1
#
_cell.length_a   1.000
_cell.length_b   1.000
_cell.length_c   1.000
_cell.angle_alpha   90.00
_cell.angle_beta   90.00
_cell.angle_gamma   90.00
#
_symmetry.space_group_name_H-M   'P 1'
#
loop_
_entity.id
_entity.type
_entity.pdbx_description
1 polymer ?
#
loop_
_entity_poly.entity_id
_entity_poly.type
_entity_poly.pdbx_seq_one_letter_code
_entity_poly.pdbx_strand_id
1 'polypeptide(L)'
;MATICHLPSLAPIPKSPDPRRTRHIPAYLSQQNPCPSAIPAFRSSRTKATNSPSSTKVDGEAQKPNEESISIDNLRRFINLNLGKWNGTFFQFDACGNLLHKVSTKLAVSSYGEDELISLIQTLYIKQPPSSTSISGSEDELDWAEYKIKETNMFTVDKYQQLGFFPKERAFALRYQSAGMLETVLRQGVLGEDDTGEESPKNLKLPSRRPSIVCENCLYSSDKDLRARAFHILNPQGIIEMLVIFLEERGEAVPFLSLDSTMLLGDTNRIEPYLGNWIGHSVTKRSGVYGATIAEATTVASLEMSEKGQLIQDITSTSAGGEVTTNVHWTGIQSDNLVTFDGGYQMILLPGGMYMGCPCDVAKSVAESKSFHMEFCWLEAPGRRQRLVRTYDVEGLAIVVLSSTVTRILFRKETQNDVPLASMTRLVRQMVVEQTYSLRKRGDSTPGPNPPQREDVPPELKLFGGGGALRV
;
A
#
# COMPACT_ATOMS: atom_id res chain seq x y z
N MET A 1 52.53 31.63 -6.80
CA MET A 1 53.70 31.30 -5.97
C MET A 1 53.18 30.56 -4.75
N ALA A 2 53.01 29.24 -4.87
CA ALA A 2 53.86 28.18 -4.31
C ALA A 2 53.57 27.95 -2.79
N THR A 3 52.70 26.97 -2.46
CA THR A 3 52.99 25.63 -1.86
C THR A 3 52.97 25.72 -0.32
N ILE A 4 52.31 24.89 0.50
CA ILE A 4 52.37 23.41 0.63
C ILE A 4 51.10 22.90 1.36
N CYS A 5 50.49 21.85 0.80
CA CYS A 5 49.50 20.98 1.44
C CYS A 5 50.20 19.75 2.05
N HIS A 6 49.73 19.27 3.19
CA HIS A 6 50.16 18.01 3.81
C HIS A 6 49.23 16.85 3.38
N LEU A 7 49.83 15.77 2.85
CA LEU A 7 49.19 14.49 2.52
C LEU A 7 49.54 13.44 3.59
N PRO A 8 48.60 12.55 4.00
CA PRO A 8 48.91 11.36 4.78
C PRO A 8 49.35 10.17 3.89
N SER A 9 50.21 9.33 4.48
CA SER A 9 50.91 8.17 3.91
C SER A 9 50.00 7.04 3.38
N LEU A 10 50.31 6.52 2.19
CA LEU A 10 49.75 5.30 1.58
C LEU A 10 50.32 4.01 2.19
N ALA A 11 49.50 2.96 2.24
CA ALA A 11 49.89 1.57 2.52
C ALA A 11 50.08 0.76 1.20
N PRO A 12 50.82 -0.37 1.21
CA PRO A 12 51.36 -0.99 0.00
C PRO A 12 50.38 -1.90 -0.77
N ILE A 13 50.51 -1.90 -2.09
CA ILE A 13 49.78 -2.71 -3.08
C ILE A 13 50.30 -4.18 -3.08
N PRO A 14 49.43 -5.22 -3.08
CA PRO A 14 49.85 -6.61 -3.26
C PRO A 14 50.09 -6.96 -4.74
N LYS A 15 51.14 -7.75 -4.99
CA LYS A 15 51.65 -8.17 -6.30
C LYS A 15 50.76 -9.23 -6.98
N SER A 16 50.68 -9.18 -8.32
CA SER A 16 49.99 -10.16 -9.17
C SER A 16 50.74 -11.50 -9.28
N PRO A 17 50.04 -12.64 -9.49
CA PRO A 17 50.67 -13.93 -9.76
C PRO A 17 50.98 -14.17 -11.25
N ASP A 18 52.19 -14.64 -11.51
CA ASP A 18 52.80 -14.95 -12.82
C ASP A 18 52.21 -16.25 -13.45
N PRO A 19 51.83 -16.25 -14.73
CA PRO A 19 51.23 -17.38 -15.42
C PRO A 19 52.29 -18.32 -15.97
N ARG A 20 52.80 -19.27 -15.17
CA ARG A 20 53.53 -20.45 -15.70
C ARG A 20 53.67 -21.57 -14.67
N ARG A 21 52.59 -22.32 -14.45
CA ARG A 21 52.68 -23.66 -13.84
C ARG A 21 51.59 -24.60 -14.36
N THR A 22 51.93 -25.30 -15.43
CA THR A 22 51.23 -26.46 -15.97
C THR A 22 51.31 -27.62 -14.96
N ARG A 23 50.15 -28.19 -14.57
CA ARG A 23 50.06 -29.60 -14.17
C ARG A 23 48.76 -30.22 -14.70
N HIS A 24 48.93 -31.47 -15.10
CA HIS A 24 48.10 -32.25 -16.01
C HIS A 24 46.74 -32.67 -15.44
N ILE A 25 45.77 -32.74 -16.36
CA ILE A 25 44.49 -33.43 -16.24
C ILE A 25 44.71 -34.95 -16.39
N PRO A 26 43.88 -35.79 -15.75
CA PRO A 26 43.33 -36.94 -16.46
C PRO A 26 41.80 -36.94 -16.42
N ALA A 27 41.21 -37.03 -17.61
CA ALA A 27 39.80 -37.34 -17.82
C ALA A 27 39.66 -38.85 -18.02
N TYR A 28 38.69 -39.49 -17.37
CA TYR A 28 37.84 -40.51 -17.99
C TYR A 28 36.54 -40.68 -17.19
N LEU A 29 35.47 -40.87 -17.97
CA LEU A 29 34.05 -40.97 -17.64
C LEU A 29 33.69 -42.24 -16.86
N SER A 30 32.63 -42.20 -16.04
CA SER A 30 31.39 -42.99 -16.24
C SER A 30 30.39 -42.79 -15.10
N GLN A 31 29.12 -42.98 -15.45
CA GLN A 31 27.86 -42.79 -14.74
C GLN A 31 27.73 -43.57 -13.42
N GLN A 32 27.00 -43.01 -12.44
CA GLN A 32 25.92 -43.69 -11.70
C GLN A 32 25.16 -42.75 -10.73
N ASN A 33 23.86 -42.58 -11.04
CA ASN A 33 22.66 -42.26 -10.24
C ASN A 33 22.63 -41.23 -9.09
N PRO A 34 21.53 -40.45 -9.00
CA PRO A 34 21.32 -39.42 -7.99
C PRO A 34 20.75 -40.00 -6.69
N CYS A 35 21.27 -39.53 -5.55
CA CYS A 35 20.61 -39.65 -4.26
C CYS A 35 20.21 -38.25 -3.78
N PRO A 36 18.92 -38.00 -3.56
CA PRO A 36 18.50 -36.99 -2.59
C PRO A 36 17.68 -37.64 -1.46
N SER A 37 18.33 -37.70 -0.29
CA SER A 37 17.80 -37.32 1.02
C SER A 37 16.30 -37.55 1.27
N ALA A 38 16.02 -38.52 2.13
CA ALA A 38 14.72 -38.76 2.75
C ALA A 38 14.15 -37.51 3.44
N ILE A 39 12.85 -37.29 3.21
CA ILE A 39 12.01 -36.32 3.92
C ILE A 39 11.81 -36.81 5.36
N PRO A 40 12.09 -36.03 6.41
CA PRO A 40 11.67 -36.40 7.76
C PRO A 40 10.18 -36.14 7.91
N ALA A 41 9.39 -37.20 8.06
CA ALA A 41 8.00 -37.12 8.47
C ALA A 41 7.93 -36.58 9.91
N PHE A 42 7.32 -35.40 10.08
CA PHE A 42 7.01 -34.86 11.40
C PHE A 42 5.96 -35.75 12.10
N ARG A 43 6.41 -36.52 13.10
CA ARG A 43 5.54 -37.12 14.12
C ARG A 43 5.06 -36.00 15.04
N SER A 44 3.76 -35.72 15.06
CA SER A 44 3.17 -34.87 16.09
C SER A 44 3.14 -35.62 17.42
N SER A 45 3.80 -35.05 18.42
CA SER A 45 3.71 -35.48 19.82
C SER A 45 2.34 -35.11 20.37
N ARG A 46 1.53 -36.14 20.60
CA ARG A 46 0.18 -36.09 21.16
C ARG A 46 0.23 -35.81 22.67
N THR A 47 0.12 -34.55 23.07
CA THR A 47 -0.18 -34.18 24.46
C THR A 47 -1.69 -34.32 24.71
N LYS A 48 -2.04 -35.27 25.59
CA LYS A 48 -3.41 -35.53 26.07
C LYS A 48 -3.89 -34.35 26.91
N ALA A 49 -5.01 -33.75 26.52
CA ALA A 49 -5.84 -32.94 27.42
C ALA A 49 -7.04 -33.77 27.89
N THR A 50 -7.31 -33.66 29.17
CA THR A 50 -8.24 -34.47 29.98
C THR A 50 -9.70 -34.17 29.65
N ASN A 51 -10.52 -35.21 29.46
CA ASN A 51 -11.96 -35.11 29.25
C ASN A 51 -12.70 -34.87 30.58
N SER A 52 -13.74 -34.02 30.56
CA SER A 52 -14.92 -34.07 31.43
C SER A 52 -16.11 -33.33 30.77
N PRO A 53 -17.37 -33.68 31.10
CA PRO A 53 -18.36 -34.02 30.08
C PRO A 53 -19.40 -32.94 29.76
N SER A 54 -20.09 -33.23 28.65
CA SER A 54 -21.20 -32.56 27.99
C SER A 54 -22.30 -31.96 28.88
N SER A 55 -22.69 -30.72 28.56
CA SER A 55 -24.05 -30.21 28.82
C SER A 55 -24.76 -29.94 27.48
N THR A 56 -25.75 -30.78 27.22
CA THR A 56 -27.05 -30.52 26.57
C THR A 56 -27.13 -29.43 25.50
N LYS A 57 -27.41 -29.88 24.27
CA LYS A 57 -27.93 -29.09 23.15
C LYS A 57 -29.18 -28.33 23.56
N VAL A 58 -29.18 -27.02 23.32
CA VAL A 58 -30.40 -26.24 23.15
C VAL A 58 -30.28 -25.59 21.77
N ASP A 59 -31.24 -25.94 20.91
CA ASP A 59 -31.38 -25.42 19.56
C ASP A 59 -31.48 -23.90 19.55
N GLY A 60 -30.62 -23.32 18.73
CA GLY A 60 -30.52 -21.89 18.48
C GLY A 60 -29.47 -21.70 17.39
N GLU A 61 -29.75 -22.21 16.19
CA GLU A 61 -28.97 -21.93 14.98
C GLU A 61 -29.04 -20.43 14.64
N ALA A 62 -28.23 -19.64 15.33
CA ALA A 62 -27.62 -18.48 14.69
C ALA A 62 -26.52 -19.04 13.79
N GLN A 63 -26.83 -19.22 12.50
CA GLN A 63 -25.87 -19.61 11.48
C GLN A 63 -24.62 -18.72 11.61
N LYS A 64 -23.52 -19.29 12.09
CA LYS A 64 -22.20 -18.67 11.90
C LYS A 64 -22.01 -18.55 10.38
N PRO A 65 -21.62 -17.39 9.86
CA PRO A 65 -21.34 -17.27 8.43
C PRO A 65 -20.25 -18.27 8.06
N ASN A 66 -20.47 -19.05 7.00
CA ASN A 66 -19.48 -20.02 6.53
C ASN A 66 -18.19 -19.27 6.16
N GLU A 67 -17.05 -19.62 6.78
CA GLU A 67 -15.77 -18.92 6.56
C GLU A 67 -15.33 -18.98 5.09
N GLU A 68 -15.68 -20.06 4.40
CA GLU A 68 -15.45 -20.25 2.97
C GLU A 68 -16.26 -19.25 2.13
N SER A 69 -17.52 -18.99 2.47
CA SER A 69 -18.36 -18.05 1.71
C SER A 69 -17.88 -16.60 1.85
N ILE A 70 -17.36 -16.22 3.03
CA ILE A 70 -16.72 -14.92 3.24
C ILE A 70 -15.45 -14.80 2.38
N SER A 71 -14.64 -15.85 2.32
CA SER A 71 -13.41 -15.86 1.53
C SER A 71 -13.68 -15.72 0.04
N ILE A 72 -14.71 -16.42 -0.47
CA ILE A 72 -15.15 -16.32 -1.87
C ILE A 72 -15.68 -14.92 -2.17
N ASP A 73 -16.50 -14.33 -1.30
CA ASP A 73 -17.02 -12.96 -1.47
C ASP A 73 -15.88 -11.93 -1.48
N ASN A 74 -14.92 -12.04 -0.55
CA ASN A 74 -13.77 -11.15 -0.52
C ASN A 74 -12.91 -11.27 -1.79
N LEU A 75 -12.66 -12.49 -2.27
CA LEU A 75 -11.92 -12.70 -3.51
C LEU A 75 -12.67 -12.09 -4.71
N ARG A 76 -13.99 -12.31 -4.82
CA ARG A 76 -14.83 -11.71 -5.86
C ARG A 76 -14.76 -10.18 -5.83
N ARG A 77 -14.86 -9.58 -4.64
CA ARG A 77 -14.76 -8.12 -4.47
C ARG A 77 -13.37 -7.59 -4.84
N PHE A 78 -12.31 -8.31 -4.48
CA PHE A 78 -10.94 -7.97 -4.89
C PHE A 78 -10.77 -8.02 -6.41
N ILE A 79 -11.31 -9.07 -7.06
CA ILE A 79 -11.30 -9.21 -8.52
C ILE A 79 -12.06 -8.06 -9.17
N ASN A 80 -13.31 -7.82 -8.74
CA ASN A 80 -14.16 -6.75 -9.27
C ASN A 80 -13.52 -5.36 -9.13
N LEU A 81 -12.80 -5.10 -8.04
CA LEU A 81 -12.08 -3.85 -7.84
C LEU A 81 -10.96 -3.64 -8.88
N ASN A 82 -10.36 -4.72 -9.37
CA ASN A 82 -9.24 -4.71 -10.31
C ASN A 82 -9.63 -4.80 -11.79
N LEU A 83 -10.83 -5.28 -12.12
CA LEU A 83 -11.30 -5.43 -13.50
C LEU A 83 -11.23 -4.12 -14.30
N GLY A 84 -10.97 -4.26 -15.60
CA GLY A 84 -10.99 -3.19 -16.58
C GLY A 84 -9.65 -2.96 -17.28
N LYS A 85 -9.61 -1.89 -18.08
CA LYS A 85 -8.40 -1.41 -18.74
C LYS A 85 -7.88 -0.20 -17.97
N TRP A 86 -6.62 -0.28 -17.57
CA TRP A 86 -5.94 0.73 -16.79
C TRP A 86 -4.85 1.37 -17.64
N ASN A 87 -4.95 2.66 -17.89
CA ASN A 87 -3.88 3.44 -18.50
C ASN A 87 -3.03 4.03 -17.38
N GLY A 88 -1.73 3.80 -17.40
CA GLY A 88 -0.88 4.24 -16.31
C GLY A 88 0.52 4.61 -16.71
N THR A 89 1.25 5.06 -15.70
CA THR A 89 2.67 5.36 -15.78
C THR A 89 3.39 4.64 -14.65
N PHE A 90 4.44 3.93 -15.02
CA PHE A 90 5.42 3.33 -14.12
C PHE A 90 6.50 4.37 -13.80
N PHE A 91 6.78 4.56 -12.52
CA PHE A 91 7.86 5.41 -12.00
C PHE A 91 8.80 4.56 -11.16
N GLN A 92 10.09 4.59 -11.48
CA GLN A 92 11.14 4.00 -10.66
C GLN A 92 11.86 5.10 -9.88
N PHE A 93 11.98 4.93 -8.56
CA PHE A 93 12.78 5.79 -7.69
C PHE A 93 13.91 5.01 -7.03
N ASP A 94 15.00 5.70 -6.73
CA ASP A 94 16.05 5.17 -5.87
C ASP A 94 15.64 5.18 -4.38
N ALA A 95 16.54 4.71 -3.51
CA ALA A 95 16.35 4.69 -2.05
C ALA A 95 16.27 6.09 -1.41
N CYS A 96 16.56 7.15 -2.16
CA CYS A 96 16.53 8.54 -1.73
C CYS A 96 15.35 9.31 -2.34
N GLY A 97 14.45 8.67 -3.09
CA GLY A 97 13.28 9.30 -3.70
C GLY A 97 13.58 10.11 -4.96
N ASN A 98 14.73 9.87 -5.61
CA ASN A 98 15.06 10.46 -6.91
C ASN A 98 14.45 9.61 -8.03
N LEU A 99 13.80 10.26 -9.00
CA LEU A 99 13.22 9.57 -10.15
C LEU A 99 14.33 9.09 -11.10
N LEU A 100 14.35 7.80 -11.39
CA LEU A 100 15.29 7.17 -12.32
C LEU A 100 14.68 7.01 -13.70
N HIS A 101 13.48 6.40 -13.77
CA HIS A 101 12.82 6.09 -15.05
C HIS A 101 11.31 6.31 -14.97
N LYS A 102 10.74 6.71 -16.10
CA LYS A 102 9.30 6.86 -16.33
C LYS A 102 8.93 6.07 -17.58
N VAL A 103 8.01 5.12 -17.45
CA VAL A 103 7.57 4.25 -18.57
C VAL A 103 6.05 4.26 -18.66
N SER A 104 5.51 4.47 -19.86
CA SER A 104 4.06 4.37 -20.09
C SER A 104 3.62 2.92 -20.12
N THR A 105 2.53 2.61 -19.42
CA THR A 105 2.03 1.24 -19.28
C THR A 105 0.52 1.20 -19.50
N LYS A 106 0.01 0.09 -20.03
CA LYS A 106 -1.42 -0.23 -19.99
C LYS A 106 -1.60 -1.57 -19.31
N LEU A 107 -2.63 -1.75 -18.52
CA LEU A 107 -2.91 -3.01 -17.84
C LEU A 107 -4.34 -3.43 -18.15
N ALA A 108 -4.49 -4.54 -18.86
CA ALA A 108 -5.78 -5.16 -19.12
C ALA A 108 -6.04 -6.24 -18.06
N VAL A 109 -7.17 -6.15 -17.38
CA VAL A 109 -7.54 -7.06 -16.30
C VAL A 109 -8.92 -7.66 -16.57
N SER A 110 -8.97 -8.98 -16.61
CA SER A 110 -10.20 -9.77 -16.77
C SER A 110 -10.29 -10.85 -15.69
N SER A 111 -11.44 -11.50 -15.62
CA SER A 111 -11.67 -12.65 -14.74
C SER A 111 -12.06 -13.89 -15.54
N TYR A 112 -11.72 -15.06 -15.02
CA TYR A 112 -12.13 -16.36 -15.55
C TYR A 112 -12.58 -17.28 -14.41
N GLY A 113 -13.55 -18.15 -14.67
CA GLY A 113 -14.13 -19.06 -13.67
C GLY A 113 -15.15 -18.37 -12.75
N GLU A 114 -15.78 -19.17 -11.90
CA GLU A 114 -16.81 -18.75 -10.95
C GLU A 114 -16.53 -19.31 -9.55
N ASP A 115 -17.23 -18.77 -8.55
CA ASP A 115 -17.11 -19.13 -7.12
C ASP A 115 -15.65 -19.31 -6.64
N GLU A 116 -15.28 -20.51 -6.20
CA GLU A 116 -13.95 -20.83 -5.67
C GLU A 116 -12.87 -20.90 -6.75
N LEU A 117 -13.27 -21.09 -8.00
CA LEU A 117 -12.38 -21.18 -9.16
C LEU A 117 -12.23 -19.84 -9.87
N ILE A 118 -12.80 -18.76 -9.31
CA ILE A 118 -12.63 -17.43 -9.86
C ILE A 118 -11.15 -17.03 -9.81
N SER A 119 -10.68 -16.52 -10.93
CA SER A 119 -9.30 -16.12 -11.16
C SER A 119 -9.25 -14.74 -11.80
N LEU A 120 -8.20 -13.99 -11.49
CA LEU A 120 -7.84 -12.71 -12.08
C LEU A 120 -6.70 -12.95 -13.07
N ILE A 121 -6.93 -12.55 -14.32
CA ILE A 121 -5.95 -12.62 -15.39
C ILE A 121 -5.57 -11.19 -15.77
N GLN A 122 -4.27 -10.93 -15.85
CA GLN A 122 -3.75 -9.58 -16.03
C GLN A 122 -2.64 -9.58 -17.07
N THR A 123 -2.77 -8.70 -18.06
CA THR A 123 -1.77 -8.48 -19.10
C THR A 123 -1.29 -7.04 -19.03
N LEU A 124 0.01 -6.87 -18.76
CA LEU A 124 0.69 -5.58 -18.74
C LEU A 124 1.32 -5.32 -20.09
N TYR A 125 0.98 -4.20 -20.70
CA TYR A 125 1.57 -3.67 -21.91
C TYR A 125 2.54 -2.56 -21.55
N ILE A 126 3.77 -2.66 -22.05
CA ILE A 126 4.88 -1.75 -21.75
C ILE A 126 5.24 -1.01 -23.02
N LYS A 127 5.19 0.32 -22.99
CA LYS A 127 5.56 1.13 -24.14
C LYS A 127 7.08 1.06 -24.35
N GLN A 128 7.52 0.61 -25.52
CA GLN A 128 8.94 0.56 -25.85
C GLN A 128 9.46 1.95 -26.30
N PRO A 129 10.75 2.25 -26.09
CA PRO A 129 11.38 3.43 -26.66
C PRO A 129 11.39 3.32 -28.21
N PRO A 130 11.39 4.45 -28.94
CA PRO A 130 11.47 4.42 -30.40
C PRO A 130 12.73 3.71 -30.88
N SER A 131 12.59 2.77 -31.82
CA SER A 131 13.72 2.04 -32.38
C SER A 131 14.69 2.96 -33.11
N SER A 132 15.99 2.77 -32.88
CA SER A 132 17.06 3.51 -33.58
C SER A 132 17.15 3.17 -35.08
N THR A 133 16.42 2.14 -35.52
CA THR A 133 16.43 1.58 -36.88
C THR A 133 15.20 1.96 -37.71
N SER A 134 14.25 2.76 -37.18
CA SER A 134 13.03 3.10 -37.90
C SER A 134 13.30 4.05 -39.08
N ILE A 135 12.87 3.64 -40.27
CA ILE A 135 12.99 4.40 -41.51
C ILE A 135 11.83 5.40 -41.53
N SER A 136 12.15 6.69 -41.61
CA SER A 136 11.16 7.79 -41.64
C SER A 136 10.17 7.62 -42.80
N GLY A 137 8.96 7.12 -42.53
CA GLY A 137 7.94 6.98 -43.56
C GLY A 137 6.71 6.11 -43.26
N SER A 138 6.73 5.23 -42.26
CA SER A 138 5.53 4.54 -41.77
C SER A 138 5.00 5.23 -40.54
N GLU A 139 3.69 5.50 -40.46
CA GLU A 139 3.03 5.98 -39.25
C GLU A 139 3.46 5.12 -38.05
N ASP A 140 3.99 5.76 -37.00
CA ASP A 140 4.52 5.13 -35.79
C ASP A 140 3.42 4.30 -35.09
N GLU A 141 3.24 3.05 -35.50
CA GLU A 141 2.50 2.06 -34.72
C GLU A 141 3.32 1.83 -33.45
N LEU A 142 2.89 2.42 -32.33
CA LEU A 142 3.64 2.37 -31.07
C LEU A 142 3.89 0.91 -30.67
N ASP A 143 5.15 0.50 -30.56
CA ASP A 143 5.47 -0.85 -30.12
C ASP A 143 5.22 -1.02 -28.61
N TRP A 144 4.32 -1.95 -28.29
CA TRP A 144 3.99 -2.33 -26.92
C TRP A 144 4.43 -3.77 -26.67
N ALA A 145 5.35 -3.96 -25.71
CA ALA A 145 5.72 -5.28 -25.24
C ALA A 145 4.65 -5.82 -24.28
N GLU A 146 4.26 -7.10 -24.46
CA GLU A 146 3.29 -7.78 -23.60
C GLU A 146 4.00 -8.56 -22.48
N TYR A 147 3.54 -8.38 -21.24
CA TYR A 147 3.91 -9.21 -20.10
C TYR A 147 2.67 -9.79 -19.42
N LYS A 148 2.57 -11.12 -19.40
CA LYS A 148 1.49 -11.83 -18.71
C LYS A 148 1.83 -11.97 -17.24
N ILE A 149 1.09 -11.27 -16.39
CA ILE A 149 1.25 -11.37 -14.93
C ILE A 149 0.72 -12.73 -14.47
N LYS A 150 1.36 -13.30 -13.44
CA LYS A 150 0.93 -14.56 -12.84
C LYS A 150 -0.54 -14.46 -12.40
N GLU A 151 -1.32 -15.47 -12.77
CA GLU A 151 -2.72 -15.58 -12.40
C GLU A 151 -2.91 -15.44 -10.88
N THR A 152 -3.94 -14.70 -10.48
CA THR A 152 -4.31 -14.55 -9.08
C THR A 152 -5.66 -15.23 -8.81
N ASN A 153 -5.68 -16.24 -7.95
CA ASN A 153 -6.86 -17.01 -7.58
C ASN A 153 -6.87 -17.29 -6.07
N MET A 154 -7.88 -18.01 -5.58
CA MET A 154 -8.07 -18.33 -4.15
C MET A 154 -6.79 -18.87 -3.49
N PHE A 155 -6.07 -19.75 -4.18
CA PHE A 155 -4.85 -20.35 -3.66
C PHE A 155 -3.68 -19.35 -3.60
N THR A 156 -3.48 -18.55 -4.65
CA THR A 156 -2.34 -17.62 -4.69
C THR A 156 -2.52 -16.48 -3.71
N VAL A 157 -3.74 -15.93 -3.55
CA VAL A 157 -4.00 -14.81 -2.65
C VAL A 157 -3.73 -15.19 -1.20
N ASP A 158 -4.01 -16.43 -0.81
CA ASP A 158 -3.80 -16.91 0.54
C ASP A 158 -2.36 -17.40 0.78
N LYS A 159 -1.86 -18.29 -0.08
CA LYS A 159 -0.57 -18.97 0.15
C LYS A 159 0.64 -18.18 -0.28
N TYR A 160 0.55 -17.44 -1.38
CA TYR A 160 1.73 -16.78 -1.97
C TYR A 160 1.76 -15.29 -1.74
N GLN A 161 0.63 -14.61 -1.91
CA GLN A 161 0.56 -13.15 -1.86
C GLN A 161 0.18 -12.63 -0.48
N GLN A 162 -0.34 -13.49 0.41
CA GLN A 162 -0.88 -13.13 1.72
C GLN A 162 -1.76 -11.87 1.65
N LEU A 163 -2.77 -11.86 0.80
CA LEU A 163 -3.60 -10.68 0.51
C LEU A 163 -4.08 -9.99 1.80
N GLY A 164 -3.87 -8.68 1.89
CA GLY A 164 -4.60 -7.86 2.85
C GLY A 164 -5.56 -6.98 2.08
N PHE A 165 -6.86 -7.17 2.27
CA PHE A 165 -7.88 -6.53 1.45
C PHE A 165 -8.90 -5.75 2.28
N PHE A 166 -9.18 -4.53 1.84
CA PHE A 166 -10.14 -3.61 2.44
C PHE A 166 -11.24 -3.30 1.42
N PRO A 167 -12.36 -4.05 1.43
CA PRO A 167 -13.42 -3.88 0.44
C PRO A 167 -14.07 -2.49 0.51
N LYS A 168 -14.25 -1.94 1.72
CA LYS A 168 -14.94 -0.65 1.93
C LYS A 168 -14.01 0.52 1.63
N GLU A 169 -12.77 0.43 2.08
CA GLU A 169 -11.75 1.46 1.94
C GLU A 169 -11.09 1.42 0.55
N ARG A 170 -11.38 0.38 -0.26
CA ARG A 170 -10.82 0.16 -1.60
C ARG A 170 -9.29 0.19 -1.60
N ALA A 171 -8.69 -0.57 -0.68
CA ALA A 171 -7.23 -0.69 -0.57
C ALA A 171 -6.83 -2.15 -0.48
N PHE A 172 -5.62 -2.48 -0.94
CA PHE A 172 -5.08 -3.83 -0.79
C PHE A 172 -3.55 -3.85 -0.72
N ALA A 173 -3.00 -4.91 -0.15
CA ALA A 173 -1.57 -5.17 -0.17
C ALA A 173 -1.26 -6.63 -0.52
N LEU A 174 -0.22 -6.84 -1.33
CA LEU A 174 0.21 -8.13 -1.86
C LEU A 174 1.72 -8.33 -1.67
N ARG A 175 2.13 -9.58 -1.47
CA ARG A 175 3.51 -10.03 -1.59
C ARG A 175 3.77 -10.58 -2.99
N TYR A 176 4.94 -10.28 -3.55
CA TYR A 176 5.47 -10.95 -4.73
C TYR A 176 6.67 -11.81 -4.35
N GLN A 177 6.79 -12.97 -4.99
CA GLN A 177 7.93 -13.87 -4.79
C GLN A 177 9.22 -13.36 -5.45
N SER A 178 9.08 -12.52 -6.48
CA SER A 178 10.19 -12.01 -7.29
C SER A 178 9.82 -10.65 -7.89
N ALA A 179 10.80 -9.83 -8.21
CA ALA A 179 10.62 -8.55 -8.92
C ALA A 179 10.62 -8.69 -10.46
N GLY A 180 10.53 -9.90 -11.02
CA GLY A 180 10.70 -10.16 -12.46
C GLY A 180 9.76 -9.36 -13.37
N MET A 181 8.49 -9.15 -12.95
CA MET A 181 7.57 -8.27 -13.69
C MET A 181 8.11 -6.84 -13.80
N LEU A 182 8.67 -6.31 -12.71
CA LEU A 182 9.23 -4.95 -12.64
C LEU A 182 10.54 -4.86 -13.43
N GLU A 183 11.35 -5.92 -13.41
CA GLU A 183 12.55 -6.04 -14.26
C GLU A 183 12.18 -5.98 -15.75
N THR A 184 11.14 -6.71 -16.19
CA THR A 184 10.68 -6.68 -17.58
C THR A 184 10.18 -5.30 -17.99
N VAL A 185 9.46 -4.59 -17.12
CA VAL A 185 9.03 -3.20 -17.39
C VAL A 185 10.22 -2.29 -17.64
N LEU A 186 11.28 -2.40 -16.84
CA LEU A 186 12.50 -1.60 -17.00
C LEU A 186 13.25 -1.96 -18.29
N ARG A 187 13.44 -3.24 -18.57
CA ARG A 187 14.13 -3.69 -19.79
C ARG A 187 13.39 -3.25 -21.04
N GLN A 188 12.11 -3.59 -21.15
CA GLN A 188 11.31 -3.28 -22.33
C GLN A 188 11.02 -1.77 -22.46
N GLY A 189 10.79 -1.09 -21.34
CA GLY A 189 10.43 0.33 -21.34
C GLY A 189 11.60 1.30 -21.47
N VAL A 190 12.83 0.87 -21.15
CA VAL A 190 14.02 1.72 -21.20
C VAL A 190 14.99 1.30 -22.30
N LEU A 191 15.23 0.00 -22.47
CA LEU A 191 16.14 -0.52 -23.50
C LEU A 191 15.40 -0.89 -24.78
N GLY A 192 14.20 -1.46 -24.66
CA GLY A 192 13.41 -1.90 -25.82
C GLY A 192 14.14 -2.97 -26.62
N GLU A 193 14.24 -2.78 -27.94
CA GLU A 193 14.95 -3.68 -28.86
C GLU A 193 16.47 -3.70 -28.64
N ASP A 194 17.04 -2.66 -28.02
CA ASP A 194 18.46 -2.56 -27.74
C ASP A 194 18.89 -3.39 -26.50
N ASP A 195 17.99 -4.14 -25.86
CA ASP A 195 18.34 -5.01 -24.74
C ASP A 195 19.22 -6.20 -25.22
N THR A 196 20.50 -6.16 -24.85
CA THR A 196 21.47 -7.22 -25.15
C THR A 196 21.29 -8.47 -24.28
N GLY A 197 20.38 -8.44 -23.30
CA GLY A 197 20.18 -9.52 -22.34
C GLY A 197 21.25 -9.58 -21.26
N GLU A 198 22.11 -8.55 -21.16
CA GLU A 198 23.11 -8.45 -20.11
C GLU A 198 22.46 -8.44 -18.72
N GLU A 199 23.13 -9.06 -17.74
CA GLU A 199 22.66 -9.12 -16.36
C GLU A 199 22.59 -7.73 -15.69
N SER A 200 23.46 -6.81 -16.09
CA SER A 200 23.56 -5.48 -15.51
C SER A 200 23.87 -4.45 -16.60
N PRO A 201 22.87 -4.08 -17.42
CA PRO A 201 23.03 -3.10 -18.48
C PRO A 201 23.51 -1.75 -17.92
N LYS A 202 24.36 -1.05 -18.67
CA LYS A 202 24.88 0.26 -18.25
C LYS A 202 23.75 1.27 -18.09
N ASN A 203 23.81 2.09 -17.04
CA ASN A 203 22.87 3.16 -16.73
C ASN A 203 21.42 2.74 -16.44
N LEU A 204 21.15 1.44 -16.28
CA LEU A 204 19.83 0.94 -15.89
C LEU A 204 19.91 0.19 -14.56
N LYS A 205 19.19 0.68 -13.56
CA LYS A 205 19.10 0.04 -12.25
C LYS A 205 18.02 -1.04 -12.28
N LEU A 206 18.42 -2.30 -12.38
CA LEU A 206 17.50 -3.45 -12.27
C LEU A 206 17.37 -3.93 -10.82
N PRO A 207 16.22 -4.52 -10.44
CA PRO A 207 16.05 -5.13 -9.13
C PRO A 207 16.90 -6.38 -8.99
N SER A 208 17.31 -6.69 -7.75
CA SER A 208 18.01 -7.93 -7.43
C SER A 208 17.23 -9.16 -7.90
N ARG A 209 17.93 -10.17 -8.43
CA ARG A 209 17.31 -11.45 -8.87
C ARG A 209 16.58 -12.21 -7.75
N ARG A 210 17.05 -12.06 -6.50
CA ARG A 210 16.49 -12.71 -5.31
C ARG A 210 16.27 -11.67 -4.21
N PRO A 211 15.29 -10.77 -4.36
CA PRO A 211 15.01 -9.77 -3.35
C PRO A 211 14.52 -10.46 -2.07
N SER A 212 14.81 -9.88 -0.92
CA SER A 212 14.30 -10.41 0.35
C SER A 212 12.80 -10.19 0.49
N ILE A 213 12.32 -9.00 0.11
CA ILE A 213 10.90 -8.63 0.13
C ILE A 213 10.55 -7.84 -1.15
N VAL A 214 9.41 -8.21 -1.75
CA VAL A 214 8.72 -7.40 -2.76
C VAL A 214 7.28 -7.23 -2.29
N CYS A 215 6.93 -6.02 -1.88
CA CYS A 215 5.63 -5.69 -1.29
C CYS A 215 4.92 -4.63 -2.10
N GLU A 216 3.72 -4.94 -2.56
CA GLU A 216 2.80 -4.00 -3.18
C GLU A 216 1.78 -3.49 -2.15
N ASN A 217 1.59 -2.16 -2.11
CA ASN A 217 0.49 -1.49 -1.42
C ASN A 217 -0.30 -0.68 -2.46
N CYS A 218 -1.61 -0.89 -2.55
CA CYS A 218 -2.48 -0.21 -3.49
C CYS A 218 -3.52 0.62 -2.74
N LEU A 219 -3.58 1.91 -3.09
CA LEU A 219 -4.60 2.85 -2.63
C LEU A 219 -5.40 3.34 -3.84
N TYR A 220 -6.73 3.34 -3.71
CA TYR A 220 -7.63 3.94 -4.71
C TYR A 220 -8.01 5.35 -4.27
N SER A 221 -8.12 6.25 -5.24
CA SER A 221 -8.67 7.58 -4.97
C SER A 221 -10.13 7.48 -4.57
N SER A 222 -10.50 8.33 -3.60
CA SER A 222 -11.89 8.50 -3.19
C SER A 222 -12.73 9.25 -4.24
N ASP A 223 -12.10 10.13 -5.02
CA ASP A 223 -12.81 11.11 -5.87
C ASP A 223 -12.76 10.74 -7.36
N LYS A 224 -11.77 9.93 -7.77
CA LYS A 224 -11.56 9.53 -9.17
C LYS A 224 -11.39 8.02 -9.28
N ASP A 225 -11.59 7.49 -10.48
CA ASP A 225 -11.32 6.08 -10.75
C ASP A 225 -9.83 5.83 -11.06
N LEU A 226 -9.01 6.20 -10.08
CA LEU A 226 -7.56 6.23 -10.15
C LEU A 226 -7.02 5.40 -8.99
N ARG A 227 -5.89 4.73 -9.20
CA ARG A 227 -5.15 4.05 -8.13
C ARG A 227 -3.66 4.28 -8.24
N ALA A 228 -3.00 4.20 -7.08
CA ALA A 228 -1.56 4.16 -6.97
C ALA A 228 -1.14 2.81 -6.38
N ARG A 229 -0.31 2.05 -7.12
CA ARG A 229 0.27 0.77 -6.67
C ARG A 229 1.75 0.97 -6.38
N ALA A 230 2.10 0.95 -5.11
CA ALA A 230 3.44 1.25 -4.61
C ALA A 230 4.18 -0.04 -4.22
N PHE A 231 5.41 -0.20 -4.71
CA PHE A 231 6.24 -1.38 -4.52
C PHE A 231 7.50 -1.04 -3.73
N HIS A 232 7.67 -1.71 -2.59
CA HIS A 232 8.95 -1.77 -1.89
C HIS A 232 9.73 -2.97 -2.40
N ILE A 233 10.98 -2.75 -2.84
CA ILE A 233 11.88 -3.82 -3.29
C ILE A 233 13.15 -3.75 -2.45
N LEU A 234 13.35 -4.77 -1.61
CA LEU A 234 14.52 -4.88 -0.76
C LEU A 234 15.52 -5.84 -1.40
N ASN A 235 16.80 -5.47 -1.36
CA ASN A 235 17.89 -6.34 -1.79
C ASN A 235 17.96 -7.62 -0.92
N PRO A 236 18.78 -8.62 -1.27
CA PRO A 236 18.92 -9.85 -0.49
C PRO A 236 19.33 -9.62 0.99
N GLN A 237 19.96 -8.49 1.29
CA GLN A 237 20.40 -8.10 2.63
C GLN A 237 19.31 -7.42 3.46
N GLY A 238 18.13 -7.16 2.90
CA GLY A 238 17.03 -6.52 3.64
C GLY A 238 17.10 -4.99 3.69
N ILE A 239 17.88 -4.37 2.78
CA ILE A 239 17.97 -2.92 2.63
C ILE A 239 17.17 -2.51 1.39
N ILE A 240 16.48 -1.36 1.46
CA ILE A 240 15.72 -0.84 0.31
C ILE A 240 16.64 -0.64 -0.90
N GLU A 241 16.28 -1.25 -2.03
CA GLU A 241 17.04 -1.15 -3.27
C GLU A 241 16.45 -0.10 -4.22
N MET A 242 15.13 -0.10 -4.34
CA MET A 242 14.37 0.84 -5.15
C MET A 242 12.91 0.85 -4.73
N LEU A 243 12.21 1.91 -5.15
CA LEU A 243 10.78 2.06 -5.00
C LEU A 243 10.16 2.15 -6.39
N VAL A 244 8.97 1.59 -6.55
CA VAL A 244 8.22 1.70 -7.81
C VAL A 244 6.80 2.16 -7.51
N ILE A 245 6.29 3.09 -8.32
CA ILE A 245 4.89 3.50 -8.30
C ILE A 245 4.29 3.25 -9.69
N PHE A 246 3.17 2.54 -9.75
CA PHE A 246 2.25 2.63 -10.87
C PHE A 246 1.13 3.61 -10.50
N LEU A 247 0.96 4.65 -11.31
CA LEU A 247 -0.19 5.55 -11.24
C LEU A 247 -1.12 5.25 -12.41
N GLU A 248 -2.34 4.79 -12.12
CA GLU A 248 -3.22 4.17 -13.11
C GLU A 248 -4.64 4.75 -13.05
N GLU A 249 -5.20 5.11 -14.21
CA GLU A 249 -6.61 5.50 -14.40
C GLU A 249 -7.34 4.40 -15.13
N ARG A 250 -8.57 4.07 -14.71
CA ARG A 250 -9.41 3.13 -15.44
C ARG A 250 -10.20 3.85 -16.55
N GLY A 251 -10.17 3.31 -17.77
CA GLY A 251 -10.93 3.81 -18.90
C GLY A 251 -10.16 3.80 -20.23
N GLU A 252 -10.83 4.25 -21.30
CA GLU A 252 -10.26 4.33 -22.67
C GLU A 252 -9.66 5.71 -22.98
N ALA A 253 -9.74 6.67 -22.05
CA ALA A 253 -9.23 8.02 -22.26
C ALA A 253 -7.69 8.02 -22.41
N VAL A 254 -7.19 8.88 -23.31
CA VAL A 254 -5.76 9.08 -23.53
C VAL A 254 -5.09 9.43 -22.19
N PRO A 255 -3.96 8.80 -21.83
CA PRO A 255 -3.34 8.99 -20.52
C PRO A 255 -2.93 10.45 -20.31
N PHE A 256 -3.68 11.15 -19.45
CA PHE A 256 -3.34 12.50 -18.98
C PHE A 256 -2.56 12.47 -17.65
N LEU A 257 -2.48 11.31 -16.98
CA LEU A 257 -1.89 11.19 -15.65
C LEU A 257 -0.36 11.33 -15.68
N SER A 258 0.12 12.57 -15.62
CA SER A 258 1.44 12.88 -15.12
C SER A 258 1.34 13.16 -13.62
N LEU A 259 2.25 12.58 -12.83
CA LEU A 259 2.67 13.22 -11.59
C LEU A 259 3.03 14.65 -12.01
N ASP A 260 2.33 15.65 -11.46
CA ASP A 260 2.32 17.01 -12.00
C ASP A 260 3.74 17.45 -12.37
N SER A 261 3.97 17.88 -13.62
CA SER A 261 5.33 18.15 -14.11
C SER A 261 6.03 19.20 -13.24
N THR A 262 5.25 20.08 -12.61
CA THR A 262 5.67 21.07 -11.59
C THR A 262 6.06 20.45 -10.24
N MET A 263 5.51 19.28 -9.87
CA MET A 263 5.90 18.51 -8.67
C MET A 263 7.07 17.55 -8.91
N LEU A 264 7.36 17.22 -10.17
CA LEU A 264 8.57 16.49 -10.59
C LEU A 264 9.80 17.41 -10.65
N LEU A 265 9.62 18.71 -10.88
CA LEU A 265 10.69 19.71 -10.74
C LEU A 265 11.01 19.90 -9.24
N GLY A 266 12.20 19.47 -8.85
CA GLY A 266 12.66 19.28 -7.47
C GLY A 266 12.86 20.53 -6.60
N ASP A 267 12.05 21.57 -6.74
CA ASP A 267 12.19 22.84 -6.01
C ASP A 267 11.21 23.03 -4.83
N THR A 268 10.30 22.09 -4.58
CA THR A 268 9.38 22.16 -3.43
C THR A 268 9.74 21.15 -2.36
N ASN A 269 9.80 21.60 -1.09
CA ASN A 269 10.07 20.73 0.04
C ASN A 269 8.91 19.74 0.21
N ARG A 270 9.16 18.48 -0.17
CA ARG A 270 8.14 17.43 -0.24
C ARG A 270 7.54 17.07 1.13
N ILE A 271 8.17 17.48 2.23
CA ILE A 271 7.66 17.17 3.57
C ILE A 271 6.50 18.08 3.99
N GLU A 272 6.48 19.32 3.49
CA GLU A 272 5.56 20.37 3.96
C GLU A 272 4.08 19.97 3.94
N PRO A 273 3.58 19.28 2.90
CA PRO A 273 2.18 18.87 2.86
C PRO A 273 1.79 17.89 3.98
N TYR A 274 2.76 17.21 4.59
CA TYR A 274 2.53 16.24 5.68
C TYR A 274 2.64 16.84 7.08
N LEU A 275 3.20 18.05 7.21
CA LEU A 275 3.37 18.69 8.52
C LEU A 275 2.02 19.09 9.14
N GLY A 276 1.97 19.07 10.47
CA GLY A 276 0.81 19.42 11.27
C GLY A 276 0.06 18.21 11.84
N ASN A 277 -1.17 18.47 12.27
CA ASN A 277 -1.99 17.51 13.00
C ASN A 277 -3.03 16.86 12.09
N TRP A 278 -3.17 15.55 12.23
CA TRP A 278 -4.03 14.71 11.41
C TRP A 278 -4.91 13.84 12.30
N ILE A 279 -6.21 13.80 12.06
CA ILE A 279 -7.16 12.94 12.76
C ILE A 279 -7.93 12.06 11.78
N GLY A 280 -8.13 10.80 12.14
CA GLY A 280 -8.71 9.82 11.25
C GLY A 280 -9.14 8.55 11.93
N HIS A 281 -9.51 7.59 11.10
CA HIS A 281 -9.91 6.25 11.50
C HIS A 281 -8.99 5.23 10.83
N SER A 282 -8.69 4.15 11.55
CA SER A 282 -7.89 3.04 11.06
C SER A 282 -8.59 1.71 11.32
N VAL A 283 -8.44 0.81 10.35
CA VAL A 283 -8.95 -0.57 10.40
C VAL A 283 -7.78 -1.50 10.18
N THR A 284 -7.59 -2.45 11.08
CA THR A 284 -6.56 -3.49 10.99
C THR A 284 -7.21 -4.81 10.63
N LYS A 285 -6.73 -5.44 9.56
CA LYS A 285 -7.17 -6.76 9.11
C LYS A 285 -6.03 -7.77 9.14
N ARG A 286 -6.37 -9.01 9.48
CA ARG A 286 -5.45 -10.15 9.30
C ARG A 286 -5.15 -10.36 7.82
N SER A 287 -3.90 -10.67 7.49
CA SER A 287 -3.53 -11.09 6.14
C SER A 287 -4.14 -12.46 5.81
N GLY A 288 -4.41 -12.68 4.54
CA GLY A 288 -5.16 -13.84 4.03
C GLY A 288 -6.53 -13.43 3.50
N VAL A 289 -7.10 -14.27 2.62
CA VAL A 289 -8.33 -13.96 1.88
C VAL A 289 -9.55 -13.71 2.78
N TYR A 290 -9.61 -14.38 3.93
CA TYR A 290 -10.68 -14.19 4.92
C TYR A 290 -10.68 -12.76 5.48
N GLY A 291 -9.51 -12.15 5.68
CA GLY A 291 -9.40 -10.72 6.00
C GLY A 291 -10.10 -10.28 7.29
N ALA A 292 -10.02 -11.10 8.35
CA ALA A 292 -10.66 -10.83 9.65
C ALA A 292 -10.30 -9.43 10.16
N THR A 293 -11.29 -8.61 10.52
CA THR A 293 -11.04 -7.35 11.22
C THR A 293 -10.56 -7.67 12.64
N ILE A 294 -9.35 -7.22 12.96
CA ILE A 294 -8.72 -7.43 14.27
C ILE A 294 -9.02 -6.26 15.20
N ALA A 295 -8.92 -5.04 14.67
CA ALA A 295 -9.07 -3.83 15.46
C ALA A 295 -9.52 -2.66 14.59
N GLU A 296 -10.29 -1.77 15.20
CA GLU A 296 -10.63 -0.46 14.67
C GLU A 296 -10.23 0.60 15.71
N ALA A 297 -9.67 1.71 15.25
CA ALA A 297 -9.17 2.74 16.15
C ALA A 297 -9.28 4.15 15.54
N THR A 298 -9.51 5.13 16.41
CA THR A 298 -9.33 6.55 16.10
C THR A 298 -7.84 6.87 16.18
N THR A 299 -7.30 7.46 15.12
CA THR A 299 -5.88 7.79 15.03
C THR A 299 -5.68 9.29 15.01
N VAL A 300 -4.77 9.79 15.83
CA VAL A 300 -4.28 11.16 15.81
C VAL A 300 -2.79 11.11 15.52
N ALA A 301 -2.34 11.77 14.46
CA ALA A 301 -0.92 11.83 14.08
C ALA A 301 -0.47 13.30 13.98
N SER A 302 0.58 13.68 14.70
CA SER A 302 1.29 14.94 14.52
C SER A 302 2.60 14.68 13.77
N LEU A 303 2.98 15.63 12.91
CA LEU A 303 4.29 15.66 12.29
C LEU A 303 4.80 17.09 12.30
N GLU A 304 5.88 17.35 13.02
CA GLU A 304 6.40 18.70 13.23
C GLU A 304 7.88 18.77 12.90
N MET A 305 8.32 19.92 12.41
CA MET A 305 9.74 20.22 12.22
C MET A 305 10.15 21.19 13.32
N SER A 306 11.11 20.79 14.15
CA SER A 306 11.67 21.66 15.20
C SER A 306 12.51 22.78 14.60
N GLU A 307 12.77 23.83 15.40
CA GLU A 307 13.65 24.95 15.03
C GLU A 307 15.08 24.52 14.66
N LYS A 308 15.51 23.34 15.13
CA LYS A 308 16.82 22.74 14.84
C LYS A 308 16.84 21.87 13.59
N GLY A 309 15.72 21.79 12.85
CA GLY A 309 15.58 20.93 11.67
C GLY A 309 15.40 19.44 11.98
N GLN A 310 15.13 19.09 13.25
CA GLN A 310 14.76 17.72 13.65
C GLN A 310 13.26 17.53 13.46
N LEU A 311 12.88 16.41 12.84
CA LEU A 311 11.49 16.01 12.65
C LEU A 311 10.98 15.25 13.88
N ILE A 312 9.78 15.57 14.32
CA ILE A 312 9.10 14.94 15.46
C ILE A 312 7.77 14.38 14.95
N GLN A 313 7.50 13.11 15.23
CA GLN A 313 6.27 12.44 14.87
C GLN A 313 5.64 11.80 16.10
N ASP A 314 4.38 12.12 16.39
CA ASP A 314 3.59 11.39 17.37
C ASP A 314 2.40 10.73 16.68
N ILE A 315 2.17 9.46 16.99
CA ILE A 315 1.00 8.72 16.53
C ILE A 315 0.30 8.16 17.76
N THR A 316 -0.92 8.64 17.99
CA THR A 316 -1.83 8.12 19.01
C THR A 316 -2.92 7.30 18.35
N SER A 317 -3.13 6.07 18.83
CA SER A 317 -4.19 5.19 18.36
C SER A 317 -5.04 4.73 19.54
N THR A 318 -6.33 5.09 19.51
CA THR A 318 -7.32 4.74 20.53
C THR A 318 -8.34 3.78 19.94
N SER A 319 -8.38 2.55 20.47
CA SER A 319 -9.33 1.51 20.06
C SER A 319 -10.78 1.98 20.12
N ALA A 320 -11.67 1.44 19.28
CA ALA A 320 -13.07 1.85 19.17
C ALA A 320 -13.85 1.77 20.51
N GLY A 321 -13.46 0.87 21.42
CA GLY A 321 -14.01 0.77 22.78
C GLY A 321 -13.39 1.73 23.80
N GLY A 322 -12.35 2.47 23.43
CA GLY A 322 -11.62 3.40 24.30
C GLY A 322 -10.74 2.73 25.36
N GLU A 323 -10.74 1.40 25.45
CA GLU A 323 -10.04 0.63 26.50
C GLU A 323 -8.52 0.72 26.38
N VAL A 324 -8.01 0.70 25.16
CA VAL A 324 -6.57 0.76 24.86
C VAL A 324 -6.27 2.00 24.03
N THR A 325 -5.36 2.83 24.54
CA THR A 325 -4.73 3.92 23.81
C THR A 325 -3.23 3.71 23.78
N THR A 326 -2.64 3.74 22.59
CA THR A 326 -1.20 3.64 22.38
C THR A 326 -0.69 4.96 21.82
N ASN A 327 0.48 5.39 22.27
CA ASN A 327 1.17 6.56 21.76
C ASN A 327 2.59 6.14 21.36
N VAL A 328 2.98 6.51 20.15
CA VAL A 328 4.32 6.26 19.60
C VAL A 328 4.92 7.61 19.25
N HIS A 329 6.05 7.92 19.88
CA HIS A 329 6.82 9.12 19.66
C HIS A 329 8.13 8.76 18.94
N TRP A 330 8.38 9.39 17.80
CA TRP A 330 9.63 9.25 17.05
C TRP A 330 10.26 10.59 16.73
N THR A 331 11.58 10.63 16.83
CA THR A 331 12.43 11.73 16.37
C THR A 331 13.27 11.27 15.19
N GLY A 332 13.51 12.16 14.24
CA GLY A 332 14.30 11.87 13.05
C GLY A 332 14.92 13.11 12.44
N ILE A 333 15.79 12.87 11.46
CA ILE A 333 16.48 13.92 10.71
C ILE A 333 16.06 13.81 9.25
N GLN A 334 15.69 14.95 8.65
CA GLN A 334 15.45 15.04 7.22
C GLN A 334 16.77 15.41 6.50
N SER A 335 17.12 14.62 5.50
CA SER A 335 18.14 14.93 4.50
C SER A 335 17.50 14.84 3.12
N ASP A 336 17.31 15.98 2.47
CA ASP A 336 16.58 16.11 1.20
C ASP A 336 15.19 15.45 1.25
N ASN A 337 14.99 14.38 0.49
CA ASN A 337 13.74 13.62 0.38
C ASN A 337 13.68 12.44 1.35
N LEU A 338 14.70 12.21 2.17
CA LEU A 338 14.79 11.07 3.09
C LEU A 338 14.70 11.55 4.54
N VAL A 339 13.75 10.99 5.29
CA VAL A 339 13.69 11.13 6.74
C VAL A 339 14.19 9.85 7.37
N THR A 340 15.17 9.94 8.27
CA THR A 340 15.68 8.82 9.05
C THR A 340 15.35 9.02 10.52
N PHE A 341 14.61 8.08 11.12
CA PHE A 341 14.23 8.11 12.52
C PHE A 341 15.24 7.34 13.38
N ASP A 342 15.42 7.78 14.63
CA ASP A 342 16.40 7.22 15.57
C ASP A 342 16.15 5.72 15.87
N GLY A 343 14.92 5.24 15.65
CA GLY A 343 14.52 3.85 15.79
C GLY A 343 14.90 2.92 14.62
N GLY A 344 15.61 3.42 13.60
CA GLY A 344 15.95 2.63 12.42
C GLY A 344 14.81 2.45 11.42
N TYR A 345 13.86 3.38 11.42
CA TYR A 345 12.82 3.51 10.40
C TYR A 345 13.16 4.68 9.48
N GLN A 346 12.77 4.60 8.22
CA GLN A 346 12.96 5.67 7.24
C GLN A 346 11.70 5.91 6.43
N MET A 347 11.51 7.17 6.03
CA MET A 347 10.42 7.63 5.18
C MET A 347 11.02 8.35 3.98
N ILE A 348 10.69 7.87 2.79
CA ILE A 348 11.17 8.40 1.51
C ILE A 348 10.04 9.20 0.87
N LEU A 349 10.27 10.50 0.73
CA LEU A 349 9.31 11.48 0.22
C LEU A 349 9.33 11.47 -1.31
N LEU A 350 8.19 11.12 -1.89
CA LEU A 350 8.01 11.00 -3.33
C LEU A 350 7.17 12.17 -3.87
N PRO A 351 7.25 12.48 -5.17
CA PRO A 351 6.40 13.50 -5.75
C PRO A 351 4.92 13.06 -5.78
N GLY A 352 4.01 14.01 -6.03
CA GLY A 352 2.57 13.74 -6.11
C GLY A 352 1.89 13.46 -4.78
N GLY A 353 2.45 13.99 -3.68
CA GLY A 353 1.90 13.80 -2.35
C GLY A 353 2.01 12.35 -1.87
N MET A 354 3.06 11.64 -2.27
CA MET A 354 3.32 10.27 -1.82
C MET A 354 4.52 10.19 -0.88
N TYR A 355 4.50 9.24 0.05
CA TYR A 355 5.72 8.77 0.70
C TYR A 355 5.65 7.26 0.91
N MET A 356 6.83 6.67 1.04
CA MET A 356 6.98 5.24 1.33
C MET A 356 7.88 5.07 2.55
N GLY A 357 7.43 4.29 3.53
CA GLY A 357 8.12 4.07 4.79
C GLY A 357 8.55 2.62 4.94
N CYS A 358 9.76 2.39 5.46
CA CYS A 358 10.28 1.05 5.75
C CYS A 358 11.43 1.11 6.77
N PRO A 359 11.83 -0.02 7.38
CA PRO A 359 13.03 -0.08 8.20
C PRO A 359 14.28 0.16 7.34
N CYS A 360 15.32 0.76 7.92
CA CYS A 360 16.59 0.95 7.23
C CYS A 360 17.27 -0.40 6.93
N ASP A 361 17.09 -1.38 7.82
CA ASP A 361 17.63 -2.73 7.71
C ASP A 361 16.63 -3.75 8.30
N VAL A 362 16.00 -4.52 7.41
CA VAL A 362 15.06 -5.59 7.81
C VAL A 362 15.80 -6.78 8.40
N ALA A 363 17.01 -7.11 7.94
CA ALA A 363 17.78 -8.20 8.50
C ALA A 363 18.12 -7.94 9.98
N LYS A 364 18.37 -6.68 10.35
CA LYS A 364 18.52 -6.28 11.75
C LYS A 364 17.23 -6.51 12.55
N SER A 365 16.07 -6.12 12.02
CA SER A 365 14.78 -6.38 12.69
C SER A 365 14.56 -7.87 12.94
N VAL A 366 14.82 -8.71 11.94
CA VAL A 366 14.72 -10.18 12.04
C VAL A 366 15.72 -10.74 13.05
N ALA A 367 16.99 -10.33 12.98
CA ALA A 367 18.04 -10.77 13.90
C ALA A 367 17.74 -10.41 15.37
N GLU A 368 17.07 -9.26 15.59
CA GLU A 368 16.64 -8.81 16.92
C GLU A 368 15.25 -9.36 17.33
N SER A 369 14.65 -10.25 16.52
CA SER A 369 13.32 -10.81 16.75
C SER A 369 12.25 -9.72 16.95
N LYS A 370 12.30 -8.67 16.13
CA LYS A 370 11.36 -7.55 16.14
C LYS A 370 10.46 -7.59 14.91
N SER A 371 9.17 -7.40 15.14
CA SER A 371 8.24 -7.09 14.06
C SER A 371 8.59 -5.76 13.41
N PHE A 372 8.27 -5.63 12.12
CA PHE A 372 8.52 -4.42 11.36
C PHE A 372 7.37 -4.15 10.39
N HIS A 373 7.34 -2.99 9.75
CA HIS A 373 6.29 -2.64 8.80
C HIS A 373 6.81 -1.86 7.61
N MET A 374 6.06 -1.95 6.51
CA MET A 374 6.18 -1.09 5.35
C MET A 374 4.95 -0.21 5.24
N GLU A 375 5.11 0.98 4.71
CA GLU A 375 4.06 1.97 4.67
C GLU A 375 4.00 2.64 3.31
N PHE A 376 2.79 2.84 2.80
CA PHE A 376 2.54 3.69 1.66
C PHE A 376 1.49 4.73 2.05
N CYS A 377 1.81 6.00 1.84
CA CYS A 377 0.89 7.11 2.04
C CYS A 377 0.67 7.86 0.74
N TRP A 378 -0.57 8.28 0.54
CA TRP A 378 -0.95 9.14 -0.57
C TRP A 378 -1.90 10.26 -0.11
N LEU A 379 -1.45 11.50 -0.28
CA LEU A 379 -2.20 12.72 -0.06
C LEU A 379 -2.97 13.07 -1.35
N GLU A 380 -4.19 12.55 -1.47
CA GLU A 380 -5.03 12.78 -2.66
C GLU A 380 -5.46 14.22 -2.85
N ALA A 381 -5.72 14.92 -1.75
CA ALA A 381 -6.18 16.30 -1.74
C ALA A 381 -5.57 17.04 -0.54
N PRO A 382 -5.43 18.38 -0.60
CA PRO A 382 -4.99 19.16 0.54
C PRO A 382 -5.83 18.85 1.77
N GLY A 383 -5.16 18.34 2.82
CA GLY A 383 -5.80 18.01 4.08
C GLY A 383 -6.50 16.65 4.14
N ARG A 384 -6.36 15.76 3.16
CA ARG A 384 -6.88 14.38 3.22
C ARG A 384 -5.87 13.39 2.65
N ARG A 385 -5.44 12.44 3.47
CA ARG A 385 -4.50 11.38 3.09
C ARG A 385 -5.01 10.00 3.46
N GLN A 386 -4.63 9.02 2.66
CA GLN A 386 -4.75 7.60 2.99
C GLN A 386 -3.37 7.02 3.29
N ARG A 387 -3.29 6.09 4.24
CA ARG A 387 -2.08 5.31 4.53
C ARG A 387 -2.42 3.83 4.60
N LEU A 388 -1.59 3.02 3.98
CA LEU A 388 -1.64 1.57 4.06
C LEU A 388 -0.34 1.07 4.70
N VAL A 389 -0.46 0.36 5.83
CA VAL A 389 0.66 -0.17 6.59
C VAL A 389 0.62 -1.69 6.55
N ARG A 390 1.67 -2.30 6.00
CA ARG A 390 1.86 -3.75 5.92
C ARG A 390 2.80 -4.19 7.03
N THR A 391 2.32 -4.99 7.98
CA THR A 391 3.09 -5.44 9.14
C THR A 391 3.59 -6.86 8.97
N TYR A 392 4.85 -7.08 9.33
CA TYR A 392 5.56 -8.34 9.27
C TYR A 392 5.91 -8.81 10.68
N ASP A 393 5.89 -10.12 10.88
CA ASP A 393 6.42 -10.74 12.08
C ASP A 393 7.96 -10.83 12.06
N VAL A 394 8.50 -11.50 13.06
CA VAL A 394 9.94 -11.67 13.28
C VAL A 394 10.63 -12.52 12.20
N GLU A 395 9.88 -13.28 11.41
CA GLU A 395 10.39 -14.13 10.32
C GLU A 395 10.23 -13.46 8.95
N GLY A 396 9.66 -12.25 8.91
CA GLY A 396 9.36 -11.55 7.66
C GLY A 396 8.12 -12.10 6.94
N LEU A 397 7.24 -12.81 7.64
CA LEU A 397 5.92 -13.15 7.13
C LEU A 397 4.95 -12.02 7.43
N ALA A 398 4.18 -11.63 6.44
CA ALA A 398 3.21 -10.56 6.61
C ALA A 398 1.95 -11.07 7.34
N ILE A 399 1.65 -10.45 8.49
CA ILE A 399 0.62 -10.92 9.43
C ILE A 399 -0.66 -10.08 9.37
N VAL A 400 -0.53 -8.75 9.24
CA VAL A 400 -1.67 -7.83 9.26
C VAL A 400 -1.43 -6.66 8.31
N VAL A 401 -2.53 -6.07 7.87
CA VAL A 401 -2.53 -4.80 7.13
C VAL A 401 -3.42 -3.84 7.86
N LEU A 402 -3.02 -2.58 7.90
CA LEU A 402 -3.80 -1.48 8.45
C LEU A 402 -4.07 -0.46 7.35
N SER A 403 -5.34 -0.16 7.12
CA SER A 403 -5.77 0.96 6.28
C SER A 403 -6.18 2.11 7.19
N SER A 404 -5.73 3.32 6.90
CA SER A 404 -6.15 4.52 7.62
C SER A 404 -6.45 5.67 6.68
N THR A 405 -7.55 6.37 6.97
CA THR A 405 -7.95 7.59 6.28
C THR A 405 -7.94 8.72 7.28
N VAL A 406 -7.17 9.77 6.97
CA VAL A 406 -6.84 10.83 7.92
C VAL A 406 -7.04 12.21 7.29
N THR A 407 -7.56 13.14 8.07
CA THR A 407 -7.91 14.51 7.68
C THR A 407 -7.08 15.49 8.50
N ARG A 408 -6.58 16.56 7.87
CA ARG A 408 -5.76 17.58 8.54
C ARG A 408 -6.64 18.47 9.41
N ILE A 409 -6.23 18.68 10.65
CA ILE A 409 -6.84 19.65 11.55
C ILE A 409 -6.34 21.04 11.14
N LEU A 410 -7.24 21.86 10.60
CA LEU A 410 -6.97 23.27 10.37
C LEU A 410 -7.24 24.02 11.67
N PHE A 411 -6.19 24.40 12.38
CA PHE A 411 -6.35 25.44 13.41
C PHE A 411 -6.60 26.75 12.68
N ARG A 412 -7.83 27.24 12.75
CA ARG A 412 -8.10 28.65 12.44
C ARG A 412 -7.23 29.43 13.41
N LYS A 413 -6.32 30.25 12.90
CA LYS A 413 -5.56 31.21 13.71
C LYS A 413 -6.57 32.24 14.21
N GLU A 414 -7.38 31.87 15.21
CA GLU A 414 -8.14 32.84 15.98
C GLU A 414 -7.11 33.65 16.74
N THR A 415 -7.04 34.93 16.36
CA THR A 415 -6.32 35.95 17.11
C THR A 415 -6.72 35.83 18.57
N GLN A 416 -5.74 35.41 19.36
CA GLN A 416 -5.65 35.44 20.81
C GLN A 416 -6.82 36.15 21.50
N ASN A 417 -7.79 35.36 21.98
CA ASN A 417 -8.57 35.63 23.18
C ASN A 417 -9.16 34.30 23.67
N ASP A 418 -8.98 34.05 24.96
CA ASP A 418 -9.23 32.80 25.67
C ASP A 418 -10.58 32.13 25.33
N VAL A 419 -10.53 30.85 24.92
CA VAL A 419 -11.71 29.98 24.88
C VAL A 419 -11.43 28.72 25.70
N PRO A 420 -12.30 28.34 26.67
CA PRO A 420 -12.03 27.22 27.57
C PRO A 420 -12.13 25.85 26.88
N LEU A 421 -11.36 24.89 27.40
CA LEU A 421 -11.25 23.48 27.01
C LEU A 421 -12.59 22.76 26.73
N ALA A 422 -13.69 23.20 27.32
CA ALA A 422 -15.03 22.68 27.09
C ALA A 422 -15.58 22.91 25.66
N SER A 423 -15.09 23.94 24.94
CA SER A 423 -15.48 24.22 23.56
C SER A 423 -14.83 23.28 22.55
N MET A 424 -13.65 22.74 22.88
CA MET A 424 -12.89 21.84 22.00
C MET A 424 -13.59 20.48 21.85
N THR A 425 -14.13 19.93 22.95
CA THR A 425 -14.92 18.69 22.95
C THR A 425 -16.23 18.83 22.17
N ARG A 426 -16.81 20.05 22.14
CA ARG A 426 -18.06 20.32 21.43
C ARG A 426 -17.85 20.42 19.91
N LEU A 427 -16.74 21.04 19.48
CA LEU A 427 -16.36 21.15 18.07
C LEU A 427 -15.99 19.79 17.46
N VAL A 428 -15.22 18.96 18.20
CA VAL A 428 -14.89 17.59 17.78
C VAL A 428 -16.15 16.73 17.66
N ARG A 429 -17.10 16.83 18.61
CA ARG A 429 -18.38 16.13 18.51
C ARG A 429 -19.21 16.58 17.30
N GLN A 430 -19.22 17.87 16.99
CA GLN A 430 -20.00 18.41 15.88
C GLN A 430 -19.46 17.96 14.51
N MET A 431 -18.13 17.89 14.35
CA MET A 431 -17.51 17.37 13.13
C MET A 431 -17.71 15.86 12.95
N VAL A 432 -17.68 15.08 14.04
CA VAL A 432 -17.96 13.62 13.99
C VAL A 432 -19.41 13.33 13.62
N VAL A 433 -20.37 14.15 14.10
CA VAL A 433 -21.80 14.01 13.79
C VAL A 433 -22.10 14.32 12.32
N GLU A 434 -21.46 15.33 11.72
CA GLU A 434 -21.63 15.64 10.29
C GLU A 434 -21.06 14.53 9.38
N GLN A 435 -19.97 13.87 9.78
CA GLN A 435 -19.42 12.72 9.07
C GLN A 435 -20.34 11.49 9.12
N THR A 436 -20.98 11.21 10.26
CA THR A 436 -21.93 10.10 10.39
C THR A 436 -23.19 10.33 9.54
N TYR A 437 -23.63 11.58 9.41
CA TYR A 437 -24.77 11.94 8.55
C TYR A 437 -24.46 11.81 7.05
N SER A 438 -23.25 12.17 6.62
CA SER A 438 -22.84 12.07 5.21
C SER A 438 -22.65 10.61 4.76
N LEU A 439 -22.26 9.72 5.67
CA LEU A 439 -22.17 8.28 5.43
C LEU A 439 -23.54 7.59 5.39
N ARG A 440 -24.51 8.01 6.22
CA ARG A 440 -25.88 7.46 6.19
C ARG A 440 -26.67 7.84 4.94
N LYS A 441 -26.51 9.05 4.41
CA LYS A 441 -27.21 9.48 3.18
C LYS A 441 -26.76 8.74 1.91
N ARG A 442 -25.68 7.96 1.95
CA ARG A 442 -25.22 7.12 0.83
C ARG A 442 -25.75 5.69 0.83
N GLY A 443 -26.58 5.32 1.81
CA GLY A 443 -27.06 3.95 2.01
C GLY A 443 -28.51 3.67 1.62
N ASP A 444 -29.29 4.63 1.12
CA ASP A 444 -30.72 4.43 0.86
C ASP A 444 -31.08 4.80 -0.58
N SER A 445 -31.16 3.79 -1.44
CA SER A 445 -31.83 3.86 -2.74
C SER A 445 -32.67 2.59 -2.93
N THR A 446 -33.85 2.58 -2.32
CA THR A 446 -34.97 1.71 -2.71
C THR A 446 -36.17 2.56 -3.11
N PRO A 447 -36.97 2.11 -4.10
CA PRO A 447 -37.97 2.94 -4.76
C PRO A 447 -39.20 3.15 -3.87
N GLY A 448 -39.72 4.38 -3.87
CA GLY A 448 -40.87 4.79 -3.08
C GLY A 448 -42.18 4.08 -3.49
N PRO A 449 -43.13 3.93 -2.56
CA PRO A 449 -44.43 3.33 -2.86
C PRO A 449 -45.34 4.32 -3.60
N ASN A 450 -46.19 3.76 -4.48
CA ASN A 450 -47.21 4.44 -5.26
C ASN A 450 -48.16 5.32 -4.41
N PRO A 451 -48.73 6.40 -4.97
CA PRO A 451 -49.63 7.28 -4.25
C PRO A 451 -51.00 6.60 -4.01
N PRO A 452 -51.64 6.84 -2.85
CA PRO A 452 -52.98 6.34 -2.60
C PRO A 452 -54.03 7.16 -3.36
N GLN A 453 -55.03 6.44 -3.86
CA GLN A 453 -56.22 6.98 -4.52
C GLN A 453 -57.07 7.78 -3.52
N ARG A 454 -57.78 8.79 -4.08
CA ARG A 454 -58.77 9.62 -3.41
C ARG A 454 -59.94 8.76 -2.90
N GLU A 455 -60.32 8.98 -1.65
CA GLU A 455 -61.67 8.70 -1.16
C GLU A 455 -62.21 9.91 -0.38
N ASP A 456 -63.52 10.06 -0.49
CA ASP A 456 -64.32 11.25 -0.25
C ASP A 456 -64.51 11.64 1.23
N VAL A 457 -64.73 12.95 1.40
CA VAL A 457 -65.14 13.61 2.66
C VAL A 457 -66.62 13.36 2.95
N PRO A 458 -67.00 13.28 4.23
CA PRO A 458 -68.12 14.10 4.70
C PRO A 458 -67.79 14.93 5.97
N PRO A 459 -68.54 16.02 6.21
CA PRO A 459 -68.10 17.14 7.05
C PRO A 459 -68.49 16.98 8.51
N GLU A 460 -67.58 17.31 9.43
CA GLU A 460 -67.90 17.50 10.85
C GLU A 460 -68.17 18.97 11.20
N LEU A 461 -69.11 19.10 12.13
CA LEU A 461 -69.76 20.31 12.59
C LEU A 461 -68.82 21.26 13.36
N LYS A 462 -69.02 22.54 13.09
CA LYS A 462 -68.56 23.69 13.90
C LYS A 462 -69.05 23.55 15.34
N LEU A 463 -68.19 23.86 16.32
CA LEU A 463 -68.58 24.50 17.57
C LEU A 463 -67.44 25.39 18.09
N PHE A 464 -67.78 26.66 18.27
CA PHE A 464 -66.97 27.77 18.79
C PHE A 464 -66.70 27.60 20.29
N GLY A 465 -65.60 28.21 20.74
CA GLY A 465 -65.17 28.20 22.13
C GLY A 465 -65.87 29.20 23.05
N GLY A 466 -65.60 29.03 24.34
CA GLY A 466 -65.17 30.09 25.26
C GLY A 466 -66.23 31.05 25.82
N GLY A 467 -66.41 30.95 27.15
CA GLY A 467 -66.46 32.14 28.01
C GLY A 467 -67.86 32.67 28.38
N GLY A 468 -68.23 32.45 29.65
CA GLY A 468 -69.40 33.04 30.28
C GLY A 468 -69.19 34.49 30.76
N ALA A 469 -70.21 35.29 30.47
CA ALA A 469 -70.66 36.60 30.95
C ALA A 469 -69.97 37.32 32.15
N LEU A 470 -69.52 38.54 31.84
CA LEU A 470 -69.97 39.88 32.32
C LEU A 470 -70.69 40.06 33.68
N ARG A 471 -70.16 41.04 34.45
CA ARG A 471 -70.80 42.22 35.09
C ARG A 471 -69.67 43.05 35.72
N VAL A 472 -69.51 44.37 35.61
CA VAL A 472 -70.29 45.53 35.12
C VAL A 472 -69.32 46.45 34.38
#